data_AF-A0A834B6Q8-F1
#
_entry.id   AF-A0A834B6Q8-F1
#
_cell.length_a   1.000
_cell.length_b   1.000
_cell.length_c   1.000
_cell.angle_alpha   90.00
_cell.angle_beta   90.00
_cell.angle_gamma   90.00
#
_symmetry.space_group_name_H-M   'P 1'
#
loop_
_entity.id
_entity.type
_entity.pdbx_description
1 polymer ?
#
loop_
_entity_poly.entity_id
_entity_poly.type
_entity_poly.pdbx_seq_one_letter_code
_entity_poly.pdbx_strand_id
1 'polypeptide(L)'
;MDKPFDSNCFRKTPRLMKLGEDITLWGMELGILSMRRGELARFLFKPTYAYGALGCPPLIPPNSTVLFEIELLDFLDSAESDKFCALSAEQQDRFPLQKVLKVAATEREFGNYLFRQNRFYYAKVRYKRALLLLRRRSALPEEQHLVEAAKLLVLLNLSFTYLKLEQPTRALHYGEQALIIDQKNAKALFRCGQACLIMTEYQKARDFLVRAQKEQPFNHDINNELKKLASCYRDYTDKEKEMCHRMFAPYDNGSTVGENSRFFN
;
A
#
# COMPACT_ATOMS: atom_id res chain seq x y z
N MET A 1 -11.43 38.51 -13.68
CA MET A 1 -10.92 37.62 -12.62
C MET A 1 -9.44 37.90 -12.52
N ASP A 2 -9.00 38.47 -11.40
CA ASP A 2 -7.58 38.74 -11.19
C ASP A 2 -6.79 37.43 -11.23
N LYS A 3 -5.64 37.46 -11.90
CA LYS A 3 -4.76 36.30 -11.99
C LYS A 3 -4.23 35.99 -10.58
N PRO A 4 -4.36 34.74 -10.07
CA PRO A 4 -3.84 34.40 -8.75
C PRO A 4 -2.31 34.57 -8.75
N PHE A 5 -1.77 35.14 -7.66
CA PHE A 5 -0.32 35.28 -7.49
C PHE A 5 0.36 33.93 -7.20
N ASP A 6 -0.37 32.97 -6.65
CA ASP A 6 0.05 31.58 -6.46
C ASP A 6 -1.15 30.63 -6.62
N SER A 7 -0.92 29.46 -7.21
CA SER A 7 -1.94 28.41 -7.35
C SER A 7 -1.32 27.03 -7.51
N ASN A 8 -1.88 26.09 -6.77
CA ASN A 8 -1.53 24.68 -6.74
C ASN A 8 -2.68 23.78 -7.23
N CYS A 9 -3.80 24.35 -7.68
CA CYS A 9 -5.00 23.63 -8.14
C CYS A 9 -4.74 22.72 -9.35
N PHE A 10 -3.72 23.02 -10.16
CA PHE A 10 -3.37 22.24 -11.35
C PHE A 10 -2.49 21.01 -11.05
N ARG A 11 -2.07 20.81 -9.79
CA ARG A 11 -1.19 19.69 -9.42
C ARG A 11 -2.00 18.42 -9.28
N LYS A 12 -1.65 17.39 -10.07
CA LYS A 12 -2.24 16.04 -9.96
C LYS A 12 -2.06 15.41 -8.57
N THR A 13 -0.97 15.75 -7.89
CA THR A 13 -0.68 15.29 -6.52
C THR A 13 -0.41 16.49 -5.61
N PRO A 14 -1.35 16.85 -4.73
CA PRO A 14 -1.14 17.93 -3.76
C PRO A 14 0.01 17.55 -2.83
N ARG A 15 0.80 18.56 -2.44
CA ARG A 15 1.98 18.36 -1.58
C ARG A 15 1.52 18.15 -0.14
N LEU A 16 2.05 17.12 0.51
CA LEU A 16 1.94 17.00 1.96
C LEU A 16 2.96 17.95 2.61
N MET A 17 2.50 18.78 3.53
CA MET A 17 3.31 19.78 4.22
C MET A 17 3.22 19.57 5.73
N LYS A 18 4.35 19.67 6.43
CA LYS A 18 4.39 19.62 7.89
C LYS A 18 4.18 21.01 8.47
N LEU A 19 3.14 21.16 9.29
CA LEU A 19 2.90 22.39 10.05
C LEU A 19 4.08 22.64 11.01
N GLY A 20 4.48 23.89 11.19
CA GLY A 20 5.63 24.32 11.96
C GLY A 20 7.00 24.17 11.29
N GLU A 21 7.09 23.48 10.15
CA GLU A 21 8.36 23.27 9.42
C GLU A 21 8.29 23.74 7.96
N ASP A 22 7.28 23.30 7.20
CA ASP A 22 7.17 23.55 5.75
C ASP A 22 6.35 24.81 5.40
N ILE A 23 5.48 25.28 6.30
CA ILE A 23 4.62 26.45 6.07
C ILE A 23 5.28 27.68 6.66
N THR A 24 5.66 28.61 5.80
CA THR A 24 6.36 29.84 6.20
C THR A 24 5.41 31.00 6.52
N LEU A 25 4.17 30.93 6.03
CA LEU A 25 3.19 31.98 6.24
C LEU A 25 2.40 31.72 7.53
N TRP A 26 2.67 32.51 8.56
CA TRP A 26 2.04 32.36 9.88
C TRP A 26 0.50 32.34 9.85
N GLY A 27 -0.11 33.24 9.06
CA GLY A 27 -1.57 33.27 8.89
C GLY A 27 -2.11 31.99 8.28
N MET A 28 -1.40 31.43 7.29
CA MET A 28 -1.79 30.20 6.62
C MET A 28 -1.74 29.01 7.58
N GLU A 29 -0.70 28.92 8.41
CA GLU A 29 -0.59 27.89 9.44
C GLU A 29 -1.75 27.94 10.44
N LEU A 30 -2.07 29.13 10.98
CA LEU A 30 -3.21 29.33 11.88
C LEU A 30 -4.54 29.01 11.20
N GLY A 31 -4.70 29.41 9.94
CA GLY A 31 -5.88 29.11 9.14
C GLY A 31 -6.09 27.61 8.99
N ILE A 32 -5.05 26.88 8.56
CA ILE A 32 -5.12 25.42 8.38
C ILE A 32 -5.43 24.68 9.68
N LEU A 33 -4.89 25.14 10.83
CA LEU A 33 -5.18 24.55 12.14
C LEU A 33 -6.66 24.67 12.54
N SER A 34 -7.40 25.61 11.96
CA SER A 34 -8.84 25.80 12.22
C SER A 34 -9.75 24.97 11.29
N MET A 35 -9.20 24.39 10.22
CA MET A 35 -9.96 23.70 9.19
C MET A 35 -10.27 22.25 9.55
N ARG A 36 -11.35 21.74 8.95
CA ARG A 36 -11.72 20.32 8.95
C ARG A 36 -11.19 19.63 7.70
N ARG A 37 -11.03 18.31 7.78
CA ARG A 37 -10.70 17.50 6.61
C ARG A 37 -11.75 17.65 5.52
N GLY A 38 -11.31 17.92 4.30
CA GLY A 38 -12.12 18.17 3.10
C GLY A 38 -12.68 19.60 3.01
N GLU A 39 -12.33 20.49 3.94
CA GLU A 39 -12.86 21.85 3.95
C GLU A 39 -12.18 22.72 2.88
N LEU A 40 -12.99 23.51 2.16
CA LEU A 40 -12.55 24.63 1.33
C LEU A 40 -12.88 25.93 2.06
N ALA A 41 -11.85 26.71 2.41
CA ALA A 41 -11.99 27.95 3.16
C ALA A 41 -11.23 29.10 2.50
N ARG A 42 -11.72 30.33 2.72
CA ARG A 42 -11.07 31.56 2.29
C ARG A 42 -10.55 32.32 3.49
N PHE A 43 -9.28 32.69 3.46
CA PHE A 43 -8.62 33.44 4.52
C PHE A 43 -8.08 34.76 4.00
N LEU A 44 -8.49 35.86 4.65
CA LEU A 44 -7.98 37.20 4.37
C LEU A 44 -6.90 37.54 5.41
N PHE A 45 -5.64 37.47 5.00
CA PHE A 45 -4.50 37.73 5.90
C PHE A 45 -4.04 39.17 5.81
N LYS A 46 -4.07 39.87 6.95
CA LYS A 46 -3.37 41.15 7.12
C LYS A 46 -1.86 40.96 6.87
N PRO A 47 -1.12 42.03 6.51
CA PRO A 47 0.30 41.92 6.16
C PRO A 47 1.14 41.23 7.23
N THR A 48 0.85 41.46 8.52
CA THR A 48 1.54 40.85 9.66
C THR A 48 1.43 39.33 9.74
N TYR A 49 0.41 38.75 9.10
CA TYR A 49 0.18 37.30 9.02
C TYR A 49 0.55 36.72 7.63
N ALA A 50 1.06 37.56 6.74
CA ALA A 50 1.40 37.22 5.36
C ALA A 50 2.85 37.60 5.04
N TYR A 51 3.06 38.53 4.09
CA TYR A 51 4.38 38.90 3.58
C TYR A 51 4.98 40.16 4.22
N GLY A 52 4.27 40.78 5.17
CA GLY A 52 4.76 41.91 5.97
C GLY A 52 5.18 43.13 5.14
N ALA A 53 6.13 43.89 5.70
CA ALA A 53 6.64 45.12 5.10
C ALA A 53 7.50 44.89 3.85
N LEU A 54 8.06 43.69 3.68
CA LEU A 54 8.88 43.37 2.52
C LEU A 54 8.02 42.97 1.30
N GLY A 55 6.83 42.42 1.53
CA GLY A 55 6.03 41.84 0.46
C GLY A 55 6.73 40.62 -0.17
N CYS A 56 6.40 40.34 -1.43
CA CYS A 56 7.08 39.36 -2.28
C CYS A 56 7.22 39.93 -3.70
N PRO A 57 8.15 40.87 -3.93
CA PRO A 57 8.28 41.52 -5.24
C PRO A 57 8.66 40.53 -6.36
N PRO A 58 8.16 40.72 -7.60
CA PRO A 58 7.26 41.78 -8.04
C PRO A 58 5.77 41.46 -7.81
N LEU A 59 5.44 40.27 -7.30
CA LEU A 59 4.07 39.74 -7.27
C LEU A 59 3.21 40.36 -6.18
N ILE A 60 3.79 40.62 -5.01
CA ILE A 60 3.07 41.10 -3.83
C ILE A 60 3.78 42.35 -3.30
N PRO A 61 3.14 43.54 -3.34
CA PRO A 61 3.73 44.75 -2.81
C PRO A 61 3.94 44.69 -1.29
N PRO A 62 4.87 45.50 -0.75
CA PRO A 62 4.98 45.79 0.69
C PRO A 62 3.64 46.05 1.36
N ASN A 63 3.43 45.53 2.58
CA ASN A 63 2.27 45.78 3.43
C ASN A 63 0.90 45.46 2.78
N SER A 64 0.85 44.49 1.87
CA SER A 64 -0.39 44.07 1.22
C SER A 64 -1.19 43.06 2.05
N THR A 65 -2.52 43.22 2.05
CA THR A 65 -3.44 42.18 2.53
C THR A 65 -3.66 41.17 1.41
N VAL A 66 -3.62 39.88 1.72
CA VAL A 66 -3.73 38.80 0.72
C VAL A 66 -4.90 37.88 1.05
N LEU A 67 -5.63 37.47 0.00
CA LEU A 67 -6.70 36.50 0.09
C LEU A 67 -6.18 35.15 -0.41
N PHE A 68 -6.25 34.13 0.43
CA PHE A 68 -6.00 32.74 0.04
C PHE A 68 -7.29 31.94 0.04
N GLU A 69 -7.46 31.11 -0.97
CA GLU A 69 -8.45 30.03 -0.99
C GLU A 69 -7.68 28.72 -0.78
N ILE A 70 -8.00 27.99 0.29
CA ILE A 70 -7.28 26.81 0.74
C ILE A 70 -8.27 25.65 0.81
N GLU A 71 -7.91 24.53 0.19
CA GLU A 71 -8.59 23.25 0.33
C GLU A 71 -7.73 22.29 1.17
N LEU A 72 -8.23 21.88 2.34
CA LEU A 72 -7.54 20.92 3.20
C LEU A 72 -8.02 19.50 2.88
N LEU A 73 -7.31 18.81 1.99
CA LEU A 73 -7.74 17.49 1.51
C LEU A 73 -7.70 16.38 2.57
N ASP A 74 -6.59 16.28 3.30
CA ASP A 74 -6.38 15.30 4.36
C ASP A 74 -5.25 15.77 5.28
N PHE A 75 -5.20 15.23 6.50
CA PHE A 75 -4.09 15.48 7.43
C PHE A 75 -3.83 14.27 8.31
N LEU A 76 -2.61 14.19 8.85
CA LEU A 76 -2.18 13.16 9.79
C LEU A 76 -1.63 13.86 11.03
N ASP A 77 -2.13 13.48 12.21
CA ASP A 77 -1.55 13.92 13.48
C ASP A 77 -0.24 13.15 13.72
N SER A 78 0.89 13.82 13.50
CA SER A 78 2.23 13.28 13.71
C SER A 78 2.86 13.65 15.04
N ALA A 79 2.19 14.41 15.92
CA ALA A 79 2.83 15.03 17.08
C ALA A 79 3.48 14.00 18.03
N GLU A 80 2.79 12.88 18.31
CA GLU A 80 3.36 11.81 19.13
C GLU A 80 4.48 11.04 18.43
N SER A 81 4.41 10.91 17.09
CA SER A 81 5.48 10.31 16.29
C SER A 81 6.73 11.18 16.31
N ASP A 82 6.58 12.49 16.15
CA ASP A 82 7.68 13.45 16.19
C ASP A 82 8.37 13.45 17.57
N LYS A 83 7.57 13.49 18.64
CA LYS A 83 8.08 13.34 20.02
C LYS A 83 8.86 12.04 20.18
N PHE A 84 8.31 10.91 19.74
CA PHE A 84 8.96 9.61 19.85
C PHE A 84 10.29 9.55 19.08
N CYS A 85 10.34 10.14 17.88
CA CYS A 85 11.56 10.17 17.06
C CYS A 85 12.68 11.01 17.68
N ALA A 86 12.35 12.02 18.48
CA ALA A 86 13.31 12.86 19.18
C ALA A 86 13.91 12.21 20.44
N LEU A 87 13.35 11.11 20.92
CA LEU A 87 13.82 10.41 22.12
C LEU A 87 15.05 9.53 21.84
N SER A 88 15.91 9.35 22.86
CA SER A 88 16.98 8.35 22.84
C SER A 88 16.42 6.92 22.84
N ALA A 89 17.24 5.92 22.51
CA ALA A 89 16.81 4.51 22.52
C ALA A 89 16.27 4.06 23.89
N GLU A 90 16.93 4.44 24.98
CA GLU A 90 16.52 4.11 26.35
C GLU A 90 15.18 4.75 26.73
N GLN A 91 14.97 5.99 26.29
CA GLN A 91 13.71 6.70 26.49
C GLN A 91 12.59 6.11 25.64
N GLN A 92 12.91 5.71 24.40
CA GLN A 92 11.99 4.99 23.53
C GLN A 92 11.56 3.67 24.15
N ASP A 93 12.41 2.96 24.88
CA ASP A 93 12.07 1.70 25.56
C ASP A 93 11.17 1.91 26.78
N ARG A 94 11.20 3.08 27.42
CA ARG A 94 10.30 3.41 28.54
C ARG A 94 9.00 4.08 28.08
N PHE A 95 8.85 4.35 26.79
CA PHE A 95 7.67 5.03 26.27
C PHE A 95 6.40 4.20 26.50
N PRO A 96 5.26 4.77 26.93
CA PRO A 96 4.05 4.00 27.21
C PRO A 96 3.54 3.25 25.97
N LEU A 97 3.12 1.99 26.13
CA LEU A 97 2.66 1.15 25.02
C LEU A 97 1.58 1.82 24.18
N GLN A 98 0.57 2.43 24.82
CA GLN A 98 -0.51 3.14 24.13
C GLN A 98 0.01 4.25 23.19
N LYS A 99 1.06 4.96 23.61
CA LYS A 99 1.67 5.96 22.75
C LYS A 99 2.46 5.33 21.60
N VAL A 100 3.18 4.23 21.85
CA VAL A 100 3.86 3.47 20.78
C VAL A 100 2.87 2.94 19.75
N LEU A 101 1.70 2.44 20.19
CA LEU A 101 0.61 2.02 19.31
C LEU A 101 0.13 3.20 18.44
N LYS A 102 -0.02 4.39 19.03
CA LYS A 102 -0.35 5.61 18.26
C LYS A 102 0.74 5.94 17.23
N VAL A 103 2.02 5.89 17.60
CA VAL A 103 3.14 6.12 16.65
C VAL A 103 3.12 5.10 15.51
N ALA A 104 2.93 3.82 15.81
CA ALA A 104 2.84 2.77 14.79
C ALA A 104 1.60 2.96 13.88
N ALA A 105 0.48 3.41 14.44
CA ALA A 105 -0.72 3.75 13.67
C ALA A 105 -0.47 4.94 12.73
N THR A 106 0.19 6.00 13.20
CA THR A 106 0.59 7.14 12.37
C THR A 106 1.50 6.70 11.23
N GLU A 107 2.53 5.88 11.49
CA GLU A 107 3.42 5.34 10.44
C GLU A 107 2.64 4.49 9.41
N ARG A 108 1.68 3.68 9.87
CA ARG A 108 0.78 2.93 8.98
C ARG A 108 -0.09 3.87 8.14
N GLU A 109 -0.58 4.97 8.70
CA GLU A 109 -1.41 5.94 7.96
C GLU A 109 -0.60 6.72 6.92
N PHE A 110 0.63 7.10 7.22
CA PHE A 110 1.57 7.61 6.20
C PHE A 110 1.81 6.58 5.09
N GLY A 111 1.93 5.30 5.46
CA GLY A 111 1.99 4.20 4.50
C GLY A 111 0.73 4.14 3.61
N ASN A 112 -0.46 4.27 4.19
CA ASN A 112 -1.73 4.27 3.45
C ASN A 112 -1.81 5.45 2.48
N TYR A 113 -1.42 6.64 2.92
CA TYR A 113 -1.35 7.83 2.09
C TYR A 113 -0.46 7.59 0.86
N LEU A 114 0.78 7.13 1.08
CA LEU A 114 1.71 6.81 -0.01
C LEU A 114 1.19 5.69 -0.92
N PHE A 115 0.49 4.71 -0.36
CA PHE A 115 -0.11 3.63 -1.12
C PHE A 115 -1.20 4.14 -2.07
N ARG A 116 -2.10 5.04 -1.61
CA ARG A 116 -3.14 5.65 -2.46
C ARG A 116 -2.54 6.49 -3.60
N GLN A 117 -1.35 7.05 -3.39
CA GLN A 117 -0.58 7.77 -4.41
C GLN A 117 0.22 6.84 -5.35
N ASN A 118 -0.02 5.53 -5.32
CA ASN A 118 0.73 4.49 -6.05
C ASN A 118 2.24 4.46 -5.75
N ARG A 119 2.69 5.07 -4.64
CA ARG A 119 4.09 5.09 -4.21
C ARG A 119 4.41 3.87 -3.33
N PHE A 120 4.23 2.67 -3.89
CA PHE A 120 4.29 1.41 -3.13
C PHE A 120 5.62 1.16 -2.43
N TYR A 121 6.75 1.55 -3.03
CA TYR A 121 8.07 1.40 -2.41
C TYR A 121 8.16 2.17 -1.09
N TYR A 122 7.73 3.44 -1.08
CA TYR A 122 7.75 4.28 0.12
C TYR A 122 6.69 3.84 1.14
N ALA A 123 5.52 3.40 0.68
CA ALA A 123 4.49 2.81 1.55
C ALA A 123 5.05 1.60 2.33
N LYS A 124 5.75 0.69 1.64
CA LYS A 124 6.45 -0.46 2.25
C LYS A 124 7.43 -0.02 3.34
N VAL A 125 8.23 1.04 3.11
CA VAL A 125 9.19 1.55 4.10
C VAL A 125 8.47 1.98 5.38
N ARG A 126 7.38 2.73 5.25
CA ARG A 126 6.55 3.19 6.38
C ARG A 126 5.90 2.03 7.14
N TYR A 127 5.30 1.07 6.44
CA TYR A 127 4.72 -0.11 7.09
C TYR A 127 5.78 -0.97 7.81
N LYS A 128 6.99 -1.10 7.24
CA LYS A 128 8.10 -1.80 7.91
C LYS A 128 8.52 -1.09 9.19
N ARG A 129 8.55 0.24 9.18
CA ARG A 129 8.83 1.04 10.39
C ARG A 129 7.76 0.79 11.46
N ALA A 130 6.48 0.83 11.10
CA ALA A 130 5.39 0.49 12.01
C ALA A 130 5.55 -0.92 12.60
N LEU A 131 5.85 -1.93 11.77
CA LEU A 131 6.05 -3.30 12.23
C LEU A 131 7.26 -3.44 13.17
N LEU A 132 8.35 -2.71 12.90
CA LEU A 132 9.54 -2.71 13.76
C LEU A 132 9.23 -2.18 15.16
N LEU A 133 8.46 -1.08 15.24
CA LEU A 133 8.02 -0.51 16.52
C LEU A 133 7.19 -1.52 17.33
N LEU A 134 6.27 -2.22 16.67
CA LEU A 134 5.41 -3.23 17.30
C LEU A 134 6.15 -4.51 17.70
N ARG A 135 7.28 -4.84 17.05
CA ARG A 135 8.08 -6.03 17.37
C ARG A 135 9.03 -5.83 18.54
N ARG A 136 9.59 -4.61 18.69
CA ARG A 136 10.52 -4.30 19.78
C ARG A 136 9.86 -4.24 21.15
N ARG A 137 8.53 -4.15 21.20
CA ARG A 137 7.81 -4.03 22.45
C ARG A 137 7.43 -5.38 23.04
N SER A 138 7.93 -5.62 24.24
CA SER A 138 7.37 -6.60 25.18
C SER A 138 6.09 -6.00 25.77
N ALA A 139 4.95 -6.56 25.39
CA ALA A 139 3.67 -6.20 26.01
C ALA A 139 3.42 -7.10 27.22
N LEU A 140 2.67 -6.58 28.20
CA LEU A 140 2.09 -7.42 29.23
C LEU A 140 1.07 -8.39 28.60
N PRO A 141 0.81 -9.57 29.20
CA PRO A 141 -0.14 -10.54 28.64
C PRO A 141 -1.52 -9.93 28.33
N GLU A 142 -1.98 -9.01 29.19
CA GLU A 142 -3.27 -8.32 29.03
C GLU A 142 -3.28 -7.37 27.82
N GLU A 143 -2.14 -6.81 27.43
CA GLU A 143 -2.04 -5.83 26.34
C GLU A 143 -1.58 -6.46 25.01
N GLN A 144 -1.17 -7.73 25.04
CA GLN A 144 -0.67 -8.45 23.86
C GLN A 144 -1.67 -8.42 22.70
N HIS A 145 -2.97 -8.54 23.00
CA HIS A 145 -4.03 -8.48 21.99
C HIS A 145 -4.07 -7.15 21.23
N LEU A 146 -3.75 -6.02 21.87
CA LEU A 146 -3.69 -4.70 21.22
C LEU A 146 -2.52 -4.64 20.23
N VAL A 147 -1.37 -5.20 20.63
CA VAL A 147 -0.18 -5.25 19.78
C VAL A 147 -0.42 -6.16 18.58
N GLU A 148 -1.03 -7.33 18.78
CA GLU A 148 -1.35 -8.24 17.68
C GLU A 148 -2.41 -7.66 16.74
N ALA A 149 -3.43 -6.97 17.25
CA ALA A 149 -4.40 -6.26 16.42
C ALA A 149 -3.71 -5.18 15.56
N ALA A 150 -2.78 -4.40 16.13
CA ALA A 150 -2.00 -3.41 15.38
C ALA A 150 -1.08 -4.06 14.34
N LYS A 151 -0.40 -5.16 14.71
CA LYS A 151 0.47 -5.93 13.79
C LYS A 151 -0.33 -6.48 12.62
N LEU A 152 -1.51 -7.05 12.86
CA LEU A 152 -2.39 -7.61 11.83
C LEU A 152 -2.68 -6.56 10.75
N LEU A 153 -3.07 -5.34 11.13
CA LEU A 153 -3.33 -4.25 10.18
C LEU A 153 -2.10 -3.91 9.32
N VAL A 154 -0.91 -3.87 9.93
CA VAL A 154 0.35 -3.56 9.22
C VAL A 154 0.78 -4.71 8.30
N LEU A 155 0.64 -5.97 8.75
CA LEU A 155 0.98 -7.16 7.98
C LEU A 155 0.09 -7.30 6.74
N LEU A 156 -1.22 -7.07 6.90
CA LEU A 156 -2.17 -6.98 5.80
C LEU A 156 -1.72 -5.94 4.76
N ASN A 157 -1.36 -4.74 5.20
CA ASN A 157 -0.90 -3.68 4.31
C ASN A 157 0.44 -4.04 3.62
N LEU A 158 1.38 -4.65 4.33
CA LEU A 158 2.65 -5.12 3.75
C LEU A 158 2.41 -6.19 2.69
N SER A 159 1.62 -7.21 2.99
CA SER A 159 1.28 -8.28 2.04
C SER A 159 0.72 -7.70 0.74
N PHE A 160 -0.25 -6.78 0.84
CA PHE A 160 -0.81 -6.14 -0.34
C PHE A 160 0.20 -5.25 -1.08
N THR A 161 1.04 -4.53 -0.35
CA THR A 161 2.07 -3.68 -0.95
C THR A 161 3.09 -4.50 -1.72
N TYR A 162 3.47 -5.68 -1.24
CA TYR A 162 4.37 -6.56 -1.98
C TYR A 162 3.73 -7.21 -3.19
N LEU A 163 2.41 -7.48 -3.19
CA LEU A 163 1.70 -7.85 -4.42
C LEU A 163 1.80 -6.74 -5.48
N LYS A 164 1.61 -5.47 -5.07
CA LYS A 164 1.76 -4.31 -5.96
C LYS A 164 3.20 -4.05 -6.42
N LEU A 165 4.19 -4.58 -5.69
CA LEU A 165 5.62 -4.51 -6.04
C LEU A 165 6.10 -5.78 -6.76
N GLU A 166 5.19 -6.66 -7.17
CA GLU A 166 5.51 -7.91 -7.89
C GLU A 166 6.52 -8.80 -7.15
N GLN A 167 6.44 -8.81 -5.81
CA GLN A 167 7.28 -9.63 -4.94
C GLN A 167 6.41 -10.64 -4.18
N PRO A 168 5.90 -11.67 -4.88
CA PRO A 168 4.88 -12.58 -4.34
C PRO A 168 5.39 -13.41 -3.15
N THR A 169 6.66 -13.79 -3.12
CA THR A 169 7.27 -14.52 -1.99
C THR A 169 7.16 -13.74 -0.68
N ARG A 170 7.46 -12.43 -0.72
CA ARG A 170 7.31 -11.54 0.44
C ARG A 170 5.83 -11.27 0.76
N ALA A 171 4.99 -11.14 -0.27
CA ALA A 171 3.56 -10.96 -0.07
C ALA A 171 2.93 -12.14 0.67
N LEU A 172 3.28 -13.37 0.26
CA LEU A 172 2.87 -14.61 0.92
C LEU A 172 3.37 -14.65 2.36
N HIS A 173 4.67 -14.42 2.59
CA HIS A 173 5.25 -14.42 3.94
C HIS A 173 4.50 -13.50 4.90
N TYR A 174 4.24 -12.24 4.51
CA TYR A 174 3.51 -11.32 5.39
C TYR A 174 2.02 -11.68 5.53
N GLY A 175 1.42 -12.28 4.50
CA GLY A 175 0.04 -12.77 4.56
C GLY A 175 -0.09 -13.93 5.54
N GLU A 176 0.83 -14.90 5.51
CA GLU A 176 0.89 -16.03 6.44
C GLU A 176 1.13 -15.56 7.88
N GLN A 177 2.02 -14.59 8.08
CA GLN A 177 2.21 -13.97 9.41
C GLN A 177 0.93 -13.31 9.93
N ALA A 178 0.11 -12.71 9.04
CA ALA A 178 -1.21 -12.20 9.40
C ALA A 178 -2.18 -13.34 9.78
N LEU A 179 -2.11 -14.50 9.11
CA LEU A 179 -2.92 -15.68 9.40
C LEU A 179 -2.54 -16.40 10.69
N ILE A 180 -1.30 -16.25 11.16
CA ILE A 180 -0.89 -16.71 12.50
C ILE A 180 -1.66 -15.93 13.58
N ILE A 181 -1.94 -14.64 13.34
CA ILE A 181 -2.70 -13.79 14.26
C ILE A 181 -4.21 -14.05 14.12
N ASP A 182 -4.71 -14.07 12.88
CA ASP A 182 -6.13 -14.30 12.57
C ASP A 182 -6.26 -15.28 11.39
N GLN A 183 -6.47 -16.55 11.72
CA GLN A 183 -6.54 -17.66 10.77
C GLN A 183 -7.71 -17.55 9.77
N LYS A 184 -8.75 -16.78 10.13
CA LYS A 184 -9.97 -16.58 9.32
C LYS A 184 -9.96 -15.25 8.56
N ASN A 185 -8.84 -14.52 8.56
CA ASN A 185 -8.78 -13.23 7.91
C ASN A 185 -8.91 -13.35 6.37
N ALA A 186 -10.10 -13.06 5.84
CA ALA A 186 -10.39 -13.20 4.41
C ALA A 186 -9.43 -12.40 3.52
N LYS A 187 -8.99 -11.20 3.96
CA LYS A 187 -8.02 -10.39 3.19
C LYS A 187 -6.64 -11.03 3.13
N ALA A 188 -6.17 -11.61 4.23
CA ALA A 188 -4.90 -12.33 4.25
C ALA A 188 -4.96 -13.58 3.37
N LEU A 189 -6.00 -14.42 3.54
CA LEU A 189 -6.23 -15.61 2.72
C LEU A 189 -6.25 -15.27 1.23
N PHE A 190 -7.05 -14.26 0.84
CA PHE A 190 -7.14 -13.81 -0.53
C PHE A 190 -5.78 -13.39 -1.11
N ARG A 191 -5.01 -12.58 -0.37
CA ARG A 191 -3.69 -12.10 -0.80
C ARG A 191 -2.64 -13.22 -0.89
N CYS A 192 -2.66 -14.18 0.04
CA CYS A 192 -1.83 -15.38 -0.05
C CYS A 192 -2.18 -16.18 -1.32
N GLY A 193 -3.47 -16.35 -1.61
CA GLY A 193 -3.96 -16.98 -2.82
C GLY A 193 -3.45 -16.30 -4.10
N GLN A 194 -3.52 -14.96 -4.14
CA GLN A 194 -2.97 -14.16 -5.25
C GLN A 194 -1.46 -14.34 -5.39
N ALA A 195 -0.71 -14.33 -4.28
CA ALA A 195 0.73 -14.54 -4.29
C ALA A 195 1.10 -15.93 -4.84
N CYS A 196 0.47 -16.99 -4.34
CA CYS A 196 0.69 -18.36 -4.83
C CYS A 196 0.32 -18.51 -6.30
N LEU A 197 -0.76 -17.87 -6.77
CA LEU A 197 -1.14 -17.89 -8.17
C LEU A 197 -0.07 -17.25 -9.06
N ILE A 198 0.48 -16.09 -8.67
CA ILE A 198 1.59 -15.44 -9.39
C ILE A 198 2.84 -16.34 -9.42
N MET A 199 3.09 -17.10 -8.34
CA MET A 199 4.18 -18.08 -8.26
C MET A 199 3.87 -19.42 -8.94
N THR A 200 2.74 -19.55 -9.63
CA THR A 200 2.26 -20.80 -10.27
C THR A 200 2.06 -21.98 -9.31
N GLU A 201 1.96 -21.72 -8.01
CA GLU A 201 1.65 -22.72 -6.98
C GLU A 201 0.12 -22.95 -6.90
N TYR A 202 -0.46 -23.51 -7.96
CA TYR A 202 -1.92 -23.57 -8.14
C TYR A 202 -2.67 -24.26 -7.01
N GLN A 203 -2.13 -25.35 -6.46
CA GLN A 203 -2.77 -26.08 -5.37
C GLN A 203 -2.85 -25.24 -4.10
N LYS A 204 -1.74 -24.61 -3.69
CA LYS A 204 -1.72 -23.70 -2.53
C LYS A 204 -2.62 -22.49 -2.75
N ALA A 205 -2.63 -21.94 -3.97
CA ALA A 205 -3.52 -20.84 -4.34
C ALA A 205 -4.99 -21.23 -4.16
N ARG A 206 -5.38 -22.43 -4.62
CA ARG A 206 -6.72 -22.98 -4.42
C ARG A 206 -7.09 -23.07 -2.94
N ASP A 207 -6.21 -23.65 -2.13
CA ASP A 207 -6.47 -23.88 -0.71
C ASP A 207 -6.74 -22.56 0.04
N PHE A 208 -5.93 -21.53 -0.23
CA PHE A 208 -6.14 -20.20 0.33
C PHE A 208 -7.43 -19.54 -0.16
N LEU A 209 -7.71 -19.57 -1.47
CA LEU A 209 -8.87 -18.89 -2.05
C LEU A 209 -10.20 -19.55 -1.67
N VAL A 210 -10.26 -20.88 -1.56
CA VAL A 210 -11.45 -21.60 -1.09
C VAL A 210 -11.74 -21.27 0.38
N ARG A 211 -10.69 -21.21 1.22
CA ARG A 211 -10.84 -20.75 2.61
C ARG A 211 -11.32 -19.30 2.66
N ALA A 212 -10.80 -18.42 1.81
CA ALA A 212 -11.26 -17.03 1.72
C ALA A 212 -12.74 -16.94 1.32
N GLN A 213 -13.16 -17.75 0.34
CA GLN A 213 -14.56 -17.83 -0.11
C GLN A 213 -15.47 -18.36 0.99
N LYS A 214 -15.02 -19.33 1.80
CA LYS A 214 -15.80 -19.82 2.94
C LYS A 214 -16.11 -18.71 3.97
N GLU A 215 -15.14 -17.84 4.23
CA GLU A 215 -15.33 -16.70 5.14
C GLU A 215 -16.12 -15.55 4.49
N GLN A 216 -16.05 -15.40 3.16
CA GLN A 216 -16.81 -14.38 2.40
C GLN A 216 -17.39 -14.93 1.08
N PRO A 217 -18.51 -15.69 1.11
CA PRO A 217 -19.03 -16.40 -0.06
C PRO A 217 -19.45 -15.51 -1.23
N PHE A 218 -19.98 -14.32 -0.93
CA PHE A 218 -20.50 -13.37 -1.91
C PHE A 218 -19.46 -12.33 -2.38
N ASN A 219 -18.20 -12.48 -1.98
CA ASN A 219 -17.16 -11.54 -2.40
C ASN A 219 -16.80 -11.76 -3.88
N HIS A 220 -17.08 -10.76 -4.71
CA HIS A 220 -16.85 -10.83 -6.15
C HIS A 220 -15.37 -10.99 -6.52
N ASP A 221 -14.46 -10.33 -5.80
CA ASP A 221 -13.03 -10.39 -6.07
C ASP A 221 -12.48 -11.81 -5.86
N ILE A 222 -12.87 -12.46 -4.76
CA ILE A 222 -12.46 -13.84 -4.45
C ILE A 222 -12.98 -14.80 -5.52
N ASN A 223 -14.25 -14.66 -5.89
CA ASN A 223 -14.87 -15.52 -6.90
C ASN A 223 -14.24 -15.33 -8.29
N ASN A 224 -13.86 -14.11 -8.65
CA ASN A 224 -13.16 -13.84 -9.90
C ASN A 224 -11.74 -14.41 -9.90
N GLU A 225 -11.01 -14.31 -8.79
CA GLU A 225 -9.67 -14.90 -8.69
C GLU A 225 -9.72 -16.44 -8.74
N LEU A 226 -10.75 -17.08 -8.17
CA LEU A 226 -10.98 -18.53 -8.31
C LEU A 226 -11.26 -18.92 -9.77
N LYS A 227 -12.04 -18.14 -10.52
CA LYS A 227 -12.25 -18.36 -11.96
C LYS A 227 -10.93 -18.23 -12.74
N LYS A 228 -10.13 -17.22 -12.41
CA LYS A 228 -8.81 -17.01 -13.02
C LYS A 228 -7.88 -18.20 -12.73
N LEU A 229 -7.83 -18.66 -11.48
CA LEU A 229 -7.10 -19.87 -11.08
C LEU A 229 -7.52 -21.09 -11.91
N ALA A 230 -8.83 -21.31 -12.06
CA ALA A 230 -9.35 -22.44 -12.85
C ALA A 230 -8.98 -22.35 -14.34
N SER A 231 -8.90 -21.13 -14.89
CA SER A 231 -8.40 -20.93 -16.26
C SER A 231 -6.91 -21.25 -16.35
N CYS A 232 -6.08 -20.64 -15.50
CA CYS A 232 -4.63 -20.84 -15.52
C CYS A 232 -4.24 -22.31 -15.30
N TYR A 233 -4.95 -23.01 -14.41
CA TYR A 233 -4.69 -24.42 -14.15
C TYR A 233 -5.02 -25.30 -15.36
N ARG A 234 -6.12 -25.03 -16.07
CA ARG A 234 -6.45 -25.75 -17.32
C ARG A 234 -5.38 -25.53 -18.38
N ASP A 235 -4.99 -24.28 -18.61
CA ASP A 235 -3.97 -23.92 -19.59
C ASP A 235 -2.61 -24.59 -19.27
N TYR A 236 -2.26 -24.70 -17.99
CA TYR A 236 -1.08 -25.43 -17.54
C TYR A 236 -1.18 -26.93 -17.89
N THR A 237 -2.30 -27.58 -17.54
CA THR A 237 -2.48 -29.01 -17.78
C THR A 237 -2.54 -29.36 -19.27
N ASP A 238 -3.11 -28.48 -20.10
CA ASP A 238 -3.20 -28.71 -21.54
C ASP A 238 -1.82 -28.60 -22.20
N LYS A 239 -1.01 -27.62 -21.79
CA LYS A 239 0.40 -27.51 -22.22
C LYS A 239 1.23 -28.70 -21.78
N GLU A 240 1.04 -29.17 -20.54
CA GLU A 240 1.74 -30.35 -20.03
C GLU A 240 1.41 -31.60 -20.87
N LYS A 241 0.13 -31.83 -21.16
CA LYS A 241 -0.30 -32.92 -22.06
C LYS A 241 0.30 -32.79 -23.45
N GLU A 242 0.28 -31.59 -24.04
CA GLU A 242 0.83 -31.36 -25.37
C GLU A 242 2.35 -31.60 -25.42
N MET A 243 3.08 -31.16 -24.38
CA MET A 243 4.51 -31.43 -24.25
C MET A 243 4.79 -32.93 -24.13
N CYS A 244 4.03 -33.65 -23.30
CA CYS A 244 4.13 -35.11 -23.21
C CYS A 244 3.85 -35.76 -24.56
N HIS A 245 2.77 -35.37 -25.25
CA HIS A 245 2.44 -35.91 -26.58
C HIS A 245 3.56 -35.67 -27.60
N ARG A 246 4.18 -34.48 -27.62
CA ARG A 246 5.33 -34.19 -28.51
C ARG A 246 6.58 -34.98 -28.14
N MET A 247 6.84 -35.22 -26.85
CA MET A 247 7.99 -36.00 -26.38
C MET A 247 7.88 -37.49 -26.72
N PHE A 248 6.66 -38.03 -26.76
CA PHE A 248 6.39 -39.44 -27.08
C PHE A 248 5.86 -39.66 -28.51
N ALA A 249 5.83 -38.63 -29.34
CA ALA A 249 5.54 -38.78 -30.76
C ALA A 249 6.69 -39.57 -31.42
N PRO A 250 6.40 -40.62 -32.22
CA PRO A 250 7.45 -41.35 -32.91
C PRO A 250 8.23 -40.39 -33.80
N TYR A 251 9.57 -40.46 -33.75
CA TYR A 251 10.42 -39.86 -34.78
C TYR A 251 10.07 -40.54 -36.11
N ASP A 252 9.32 -39.86 -36.97
CA ASP A 252 9.12 -40.31 -38.35
C ASP A 252 10.47 -40.22 -39.08
N ASN A 253 11.24 -41.31 -39.01
CA ASN A 253 12.27 -41.58 -40.00
C ASN A 253 11.56 -41.77 -41.34
N GLY A 254 11.65 -40.75 -42.19
CA GLY A 254 11.26 -40.85 -43.59
C GLY A 254 12.12 -41.89 -44.30
N SER A 255 11.73 -43.16 -44.21
CA SER A 255 12.15 -44.23 -45.09
C SER A 255 10.99 -44.57 -46.02
N THR A 256 10.87 -43.83 -47.11
CA THR A 256 10.17 -44.29 -48.31
C THR A 256 11.02 -45.41 -48.94
N VAL A 257 10.86 -46.63 -48.45
CA VAL A 257 11.20 -47.83 -49.23
C VAL A 257 9.97 -48.14 -50.07
N GLY A 258 9.95 -47.63 -51.30
CA GLY A 258 9.04 -48.09 -52.33
C GLY A 258 9.55 -49.43 -52.84
N GLU A 259 8.89 -50.51 -52.44
CA GLU A 259 9.12 -51.84 -53.00
C GLU A 259 7.89 -52.31 -53.79
N ASN A 260 8.21 -53.01 -54.88
CA ASN A 260 7.42 -53.99 -55.62
C ASN A 260 6.40 -53.45 -56.64
N SER A 261 6.32 -53.92 -57.88
CA SER A 261 6.95 -55.07 -58.54
C SER A 261 6.49 -55.15 -60.01
N ARG A 262 7.33 -55.78 -60.86
CA ARG A 262 7.00 -56.62 -62.04
C ARG A 262 6.12 -56.06 -63.17
N PHE A 263 6.71 -55.99 -64.37
CA PHE A 263 6.04 -56.45 -65.60
C PHE A 263 6.98 -57.34 -66.42
N PHE A 264 6.43 -58.47 -66.87
CA PHE A 264 7.02 -59.45 -67.79
C PHE A 264 6.94 -58.94 -69.23
N ASN A 265 8.08 -59.01 -69.94
CA ASN A 265 8.34 -59.46 -71.32
C ASN A 265 9.49 -58.67 -71.95
#